data_AF-A0A1S3QC91-F1
#
_entry.id   AF-A0A1S3QC91-F1
#
_cell.length_a   1.000
_cell.length_b   1.000
_cell.length_c   1.000
_cell.angle_alpha   90.00
_cell.angle_beta   90.00
_cell.angle_gamma   90.00
#
_symmetry.space_group_name_H-M   'P 1'
#
loop_
_entity.id
_entity.type
_entity.pdbx_description
1 polymer ?
#
loop_
_entity_poly.entity_id
_entity_poly.type
_entity_poly.pdbx_seq_one_letter_code
_entity_poly.pdbx_strand_id
1 'polypeptide(L)'
;MPTMEGRLEMFSSEQGLENASLYEPSGYVGVVFMGSTPTSYRLRFPHNRLPMPSDYTQSIASCFVMSVNCKAASYWYSGFIRLQTLIDAAIIQMETKQSVWSEMGQLRVVMMGQPGSVEIEKFPYAVISIFLVLAFTPFVTFLIVNVAAEKENRLKDAMIMMGLYDSAFWRAIRAAFKNHQGGAILTTHYMEEAEAVCDRVAILVSGQLR
;
A
#
# COMPACT_ATOMS: atom_id res chain seq x y z
N MET A 1 -12.45 41.83 -5.44
CA MET A 1 -11.77 41.40 -4.20
C MET A 1 -12.82 41.36 -3.11
N PRO A 2 -13.09 40.23 -2.45
CA PRO A 2 -13.93 40.25 -1.27
C PRO A 2 -13.09 40.79 -0.09
N THR A 3 -13.62 41.80 0.57
CA THR A 3 -13.07 42.42 1.78
C THR A 3 -13.08 41.38 2.91
N MET A 4 -11.89 40.98 3.35
CA MET A 4 -11.70 40.24 4.60
C MET A 4 -11.87 41.23 5.75
N GLU A 5 -13.12 41.53 6.12
CA GLU A 5 -13.42 42.29 7.32
C GLU A 5 -13.42 41.34 8.53
N GLY A 6 -12.26 40.72 8.75
CA GLY A 6 -11.98 39.86 9.90
C GLY A 6 -11.37 40.70 11.01
N ARG A 7 -11.94 40.64 12.20
CA ARG A 7 -11.44 41.33 13.40
C ARG A 7 -10.10 40.70 13.79
N LEU A 8 -8.99 41.41 13.56
CA LEU A 8 -7.64 40.93 13.86
C LEU A 8 -7.34 41.24 15.33
N GLU A 9 -7.20 40.21 16.15
CA GLU A 9 -6.95 40.33 17.58
C GLU A 9 -5.55 39.83 17.94
N MET A 10 -4.80 40.65 18.67
CA MET A 10 -3.48 40.30 19.16
C MET A 10 -3.57 39.78 20.60
N PHE A 11 -2.93 38.64 20.86
CA PHE A 11 -2.86 38.02 22.18
C PHE A 11 -1.42 38.01 22.68
N SER A 12 -1.22 38.29 23.96
CA SER A 12 0.09 38.28 24.62
C SER A 12 0.57 36.88 25.02
N SER A 13 -0.33 35.88 25.05
CA SER A 13 -0.01 34.50 25.41
C SER A 13 -0.72 33.51 24.49
N GLU A 14 -0.07 32.38 24.23
CA GLU A 14 -0.66 31.27 23.44
C GLU A 14 -1.90 30.69 24.11
N GLN A 15 -1.93 30.65 25.44
CA GLN A 15 -3.09 30.16 26.20
C GLN A 15 -4.31 31.10 26.07
N GLY A 16 -4.09 32.42 25.97
CA GLY A 16 -5.15 33.39 25.68
C GLY A 16 -5.74 33.20 24.28
N LEU A 17 -4.89 32.92 23.30
CA LEU A 17 -5.27 32.58 21.93
C LEU A 17 -6.11 31.29 21.89
N GLU A 18 -5.67 30.24 22.59
CA GLU A 18 -6.42 28.97 22.69
C GLU A 18 -7.80 29.16 23.33
N ASN A 19 -7.89 29.90 24.44
CA ASN A 19 -9.17 30.14 25.10
C ASN A 19 -10.14 30.93 24.20
N ALA A 20 -9.64 31.95 23.48
CA ALA A 20 -10.43 32.70 22.51
C ALA A 20 -10.97 31.79 21.38
N SER A 21 -10.16 30.84 20.92
CA SER A 21 -10.54 29.89 19.87
C SER A 21 -11.71 28.97 20.25
N LEU A 22 -11.94 28.74 21.55
CA LEU A 22 -13.04 27.91 22.05
C LEU A 22 -14.40 28.61 21.91
N TYR A 23 -14.44 29.94 21.92
CA TYR A 23 -15.69 30.68 21.79
C TYR A 23 -16.25 30.65 20.36
N GLU A 24 -15.38 30.56 19.34
CA GLU A 24 -15.79 30.50 17.93
C GLU A 24 -14.98 29.44 17.15
N PRO A 25 -15.28 28.14 17.35
CA PRO A 25 -14.41 27.05 16.89
C PRO A 25 -14.37 26.86 15.37
N SER A 26 -15.35 27.38 14.63
CA SER A 26 -15.46 27.16 13.18
C SER A 26 -14.74 28.23 12.34
N GLY A 27 -14.60 29.46 12.83
CA GLY A 27 -14.03 30.59 12.11
C GLY A 27 -12.61 30.97 12.53
N TYR A 28 -12.12 30.41 13.64
CA TYR A 28 -10.87 30.83 14.24
C TYR A 28 -9.64 30.33 13.48
N VAL A 29 -8.71 31.24 13.19
CA VAL A 29 -7.38 30.92 12.68
C VAL A 29 -6.35 31.69 13.52
N GLY A 30 -5.44 30.96 14.16
CA GLY A 30 -4.41 31.53 15.02
C GLY A 30 -3.03 31.46 14.40
N VAL A 31 -2.18 32.45 14.68
CA VAL A 31 -0.76 32.47 14.31
C VAL A 31 0.05 32.63 15.59
N VAL A 32 0.95 31.69 15.88
CA VAL A 32 1.83 31.71 17.05
C VAL A 32 3.28 31.86 16.59
N PHE A 33 3.96 32.93 16.98
CA PHE A 33 5.39 33.11 16.71
C PHE A 33 6.22 32.50 17.84
N MET A 34 7.17 31.62 17.50
CA MET A 34 7.88 30.78 18.48
C MET A 34 9.22 31.36 18.96
N GLY A 35 9.63 32.52 18.44
CA GLY A 35 10.95 33.12 18.72
C GLY A 35 10.93 34.63 18.89
N SER A 36 12.09 35.18 19.25
CA SER A 36 12.35 36.63 19.28
C SER A 36 12.44 37.24 17.87
N THR A 37 12.79 36.42 16.88
CA THR A 37 12.72 36.75 15.44
C THR A 37 11.45 36.13 14.84
N PRO A 38 10.71 36.84 13.97
CA PRO A 38 9.47 36.35 13.37
C PRO A 38 9.67 35.32 12.24
N THR A 39 10.80 34.61 12.23
CA THR A 39 11.18 33.62 11.21
C THR A 39 10.54 32.25 11.45
N SER A 40 10.09 31.96 12.68
CA SER A 40 9.43 30.69 13.03
C SER A 40 8.05 30.95 13.59
N TYR A 41 7.03 30.41 12.93
CA TYR A 41 5.65 30.51 13.36
C TYR A 41 4.91 29.17 13.21
N ARG A 42 3.80 29.04 13.94
CA ARG A 42 2.89 27.91 13.91
C ARG A 42 1.49 28.41 13.63
N LEU A 43 0.86 27.84 12.60
CA LEU A 43 -0.54 28.11 12.27
C LEU A 43 -1.44 27.15 13.03
N ARG A 44 -2.50 27.69 13.63
CA ARG A 44 -3.53 26.93 14.32
C ARG A 44 -4.85 27.08 13.57
N PHE A 45 -5.39 25.93 13.18
CA PHE A 45 -6.63 25.83 12.44
C PHE A 45 -7.59 24.86 13.14
N PRO A 46 -8.90 24.99 12.91
CA PRO A 46 -9.89 24.09 13.47
C PRO A 46 -9.65 22.65 13.02
N HIS A 47 -9.76 21.71 13.96
CA HIS A 47 -9.47 20.29 13.72
C HIS A 47 -10.39 19.62 12.69
N ASN A 48 -11.56 20.21 12.45
CA ASN A 48 -12.53 19.73 11.46
C ASN A 48 -12.21 20.15 10.02
N ARG A 49 -11.30 21.12 9.81
CA ARG A 49 -10.98 21.66 8.47
C ARG A 49 -9.70 21.11 7.88
N LEU A 50 -8.75 20.71 8.73
CA LEU A 50 -7.44 20.23 8.30
C LEU A 50 -7.14 18.86 8.89
N PRO A 51 -6.51 17.96 8.12
CA PRO A 51 -6.01 16.70 8.67
C PRO A 51 -4.89 16.95 9.69
N MET A 52 -4.64 15.94 10.53
CA MET A 52 -3.52 15.98 11.45
C MET A 52 -2.19 15.98 10.67
N PRO A 53 -1.20 16.81 11.07
CA PRO A 53 0.12 16.81 10.44
C PRO A 53 0.88 15.47 10.53
N SER A 54 0.49 14.61 11.48
CA SER A 54 1.07 13.27 11.68
C SER A 54 0.56 12.21 10.68
N ASP A 55 -0.50 12.51 9.92
CA ASP A 55 -1.12 11.57 8.98
C ASP A 55 -0.36 11.56 7.63
N TYR A 56 0.82 10.95 7.60
CA TYR A 56 1.63 10.81 6.37
C TYR A 56 1.24 9.61 5.49
N THR A 57 0.40 8.70 6.00
CA THR A 57 0.22 7.34 5.45
C THR A 57 -1.12 7.11 4.74
N GLN A 58 -1.72 8.15 4.16
CA GLN A 58 -2.95 7.95 3.39
C GLN A 58 -2.65 7.50 1.96
N SER A 59 -3.46 6.55 1.49
CA SER A 59 -3.43 6.10 0.11
C SER A 59 -3.68 7.29 -0.80
N ILE A 60 -2.77 7.50 -1.76
CA ILE A 60 -2.92 8.50 -2.83
C ILE A 60 -4.25 8.28 -3.58
N ALA A 61 -4.68 7.04 -3.66
CA ALA A 61 -5.72 6.61 -4.56
C ALA A 61 -7.16 6.85 -4.03
N SER A 62 -7.32 7.37 -2.81
CA SER A 62 -8.61 7.86 -2.30
C SER A 62 -8.91 9.31 -2.70
N CYS A 63 -7.99 10.00 -3.35
CA CYS A 63 -8.12 11.38 -3.82
C CYS A 63 -8.57 11.43 -5.29
N PHE A 64 -9.87 11.24 -5.54
CA PHE A 64 -10.44 11.38 -6.89
C PHE A 64 -10.73 12.85 -7.22
N VAL A 65 -10.69 13.18 -8.52
CA VAL A 65 -10.84 14.53 -9.13
C VAL A 65 -12.13 15.28 -8.68
N MET A 66 -13.11 14.57 -8.14
CA MET A 66 -14.36 15.14 -7.60
C MET A 66 -14.60 14.87 -6.10
N SER A 67 -13.62 14.31 -5.38
CA SER A 67 -13.82 13.90 -3.99
C SER A 67 -13.48 15.01 -3.01
N VAL A 68 -14.46 15.35 -2.17
CA VAL A 68 -14.32 16.13 -0.93
C VAL A 68 -13.39 15.43 0.07
N ASN A 69 -13.03 14.16 -0.18
CA ASN A 69 -12.28 13.29 0.71
C ASN A 69 -10.76 13.35 0.53
N CYS A 70 -10.26 14.20 -0.37
CA CYS A 70 -8.82 14.42 -0.47
C CYS A 70 -8.32 15.30 0.67
N LYS A 71 -7.79 14.68 1.73
CA LYS A 71 -7.29 15.42 2.91
C LYS A 71 -6.17 16.39 2.56
N ALA A 72 -5.33 16.09 1.57
CA ALA A 72 -4.30 17.00 1.08
C ALA A 72 -4.91 18.26 0.44
N ALA A 73 -6.00 18.12 -0.32
CA ALA A 73 -6.70 19.25 -0.93
C ALA A 73 -7.39 20.14 0.12
N SER A 74 -7.65 19.64 1.34
CA SER A 74 -8.18 20.44 2.43
C SER A 74 -7.26 21.62 2.79
N TYR A 75 -5.93 21.50 2.66
CA TYR A 75 -5.00 22.63 2.85
C TYR A 75 -5.17 23.72 1.78
N TRP A 76 -5.58 23.35 0.57
CA TRP A 76 -5.86 24.28 -0.52
C TRP A 76 -7.19 25.01 -0.32
N TYR A 77 -8.27 24.26 -0.06
CA TYR A 77 -9.62 24.81 0.04
C TYR A 77 -9.90 25.53 1.38
N SER A 78 -9.23 25.15 2.46
CA SER A 78 -9.35 25.82 3.77
C SER A 78 -8.71 27.22 3.81
N GLY A 79 -7.91 27.58 2.80
CA GLY A 79 -7.15 28.83 2.77
C GLY A 79 -5.84 28.79 3.56
N PHE A 80 -5.46 27.64 4.14
CA PHE A 80 -4.19 27.46 4.85
C PHE A 80 -2.98 27.90 4.00
N ILE A 81 -2.89 27.38 2.77
CA ILE A 81 -1.78 27.71 1.85
C ILE A 81 -1.75 29.20 1.54
N ARG A 82 -2.92 29.83 1.33
CA ARG A 82 -3.00 31.27 1.05
C ARG A 82 -2.49 32.10 2.23
N LEU A 83 -2.90 31.76 3.45
CA LEU A 83 -2.46 32.46 4.65
C LEU A 83 -0.95 32.27 4.87
N GLN A 84 -0.45 31.04 4.71
CA GLN A 84 0.96 30.72 4.79
C GLN A 84 1.79 31.54 3.79
N THR A 85 1.36 31.58 2.51
CA THR A 85 2.04 32.37 1.49
C THR A 85 2.05 33.87 1.81
N LEU A 86 0.96 34.42 2.37
CA LEU A 86 0.89 35.84 2.75
C LEU A 86 1.79 36.17 3.94
N ILE A 87 1.87 35.29 4.94
CA ILE A 87 2.76 35.46 6.10
C ILE A 87 4.23 35.34 5.66
N ASP A 88 4.56 34.34 4.86
CA ASP A 88 5.91 34.16 4.32
C ASP A 88 6.33 35.35 3.46
N ALA A 89 5.41 35.88 2.63
CA ALA A 89 5.65 37.11 1.87
C ALA A 89 6.02 38.29 2.78
N ALA A 90 5.27 38.47 3.85
CA ALA A 90 5.46 39.56 4.81
C ALA A 90 6.78 39.41 5.56
N ILE A 91 7.14 38.20 5.99
CA ILE A 91 8.43 37.91 6.64
C ILE A 91 9.58 38.19 5.66
N ILE A 92 9.50 37.70 4.42
CA ILE A 92 10.53 37.93 3.40
C ILE A 92 10.69 39.43 3.13
N GLN A 93 9.58 40.16 2.97
CA GLN A 93 9.62 41.61 2.77
C GLN A 93 10.27 42.34 3.97
N MET A 94 9.97 41.89 5.19
CA MET A 94 10.51 42.49 6.41
C MET A 94 12.03 42.26 6.53
N GLU A 95 12.50 41.04 6.22
CA GLU A 95 13.91 40.66 6.31
C GLU A 95 14.75 41.25 5.16
N THR A 96 14.26 41.16 3.93
CA THR A 96 14.98 41.63 2.73
C THR A 96 14.88 43.14 2.52
N LYS A 97 13.93 43.82 3.18
CA LYS A 97 13.57 45.23 2.98
C LYS A 97 13.22 45.59 1.53
N GLN A 98 12.93 44.59 0.70
CA GLN A 98 12.54 44.73 -0.69
C GLN A 98 11.05 44.39 -0.85
N SER A 99 10.39 45.04 -1.81
CA SER A 99 8.98 44.77 -2.10
C SER A 99 8.85 43.44 -2.85
N VAL A 100 8.10 42.49 -2.29
CA VAL A 100 7.87 41.15 -2.88
C VAL A 100 6.52 41.05 -3.60
N TRP A 101 5.62 42.02 -3.40
CA TRP A 101 4.24 41.98 -3.90
C TRP A 101 4.11 41.96 -5.43
N SER A 102 5.04 42.61 -6.15
CA SER A 102 5.05 42.61 -7.62
C SER A 102 5.30 41.21 -8.19
N GLU A 103 6.20 40.45 -7.56
CA GLU A 103 6.55 39.08 -7.94
C GLU A 103 5.44 38.09 -7.56
N MET A 104 4.83 38.26 -6.37
CA MET A 104 3.73 37.40 -5.94
C MET A 104 2.48 37.50 -6.81
N GLY A 105 2.18 38.68 -7.35
CA GLY A 105 1.06 38.87 -8.26
C GLY A 105 1.18 38.06 -9.56
N GLN A 106 2.39 37.66 -9.94
CA GLN A 106 2.66 36.83 -11.12
C GLN A 106 2.73 35.33 -10.81
N LEU A 107 2.85 34.96 -9.53
CA LEU A 107 2.99 33.58 -9.11
C LEU A 107 1.66 32.82 -9.29
N ARG A 108 1.61 31.94 -10.29
CA ARG A 108 0.48 31.01 -10.46
C ARG A 108 0.77 29.71 -9.72
N VAL A 109 0.12 29.54 -8.58
CA VAL A 109 0.16 28.27 -7.86
C VAL A 109 -0.91 27.33 -8.41
N VAL A 110 -0.55 26.10 -8.71
CA VAL A 110 -1.45 25.05 -9.21
C VAL A 110 -1.20 23.80 -8.40
N MET A 111 -2.27 23.10 -7.99
CA MET A 111 -2.13 21.76 -7.42
C MET A 111 -1.68 20.80 -8.52
N MET A 112 -0.57 20.10 -8.28
CA MET A 112 -0.07 19.10 -9.23
C MET A 112 -1.12 18.00 -9.44
N GLY A 113 -1.29 17.57 -10.69
CA GLY A 113 -2.15 16.43 -11.01
C GLY A 113 -1.63 15.15 -10.37
N GLN A 114 -2.55 14.25 -10.05
CA GLN A 114 -2.22 12.97 -9.43
C GLN A 114 -1.80 11.92 -10.48
N PRO A 115 -0.76 11.10 -10.23
CA PRO A 115 -0.49 9.95 -11.09
C PRO A 115 -1.64 8.95 -11.03
N GLY A 116 -1.90 8.25 -12.15
CA GLY A 116 -2.91 7.19 -12.19
C GLY A 116 -2.58 6.11 -11.16
N SER A 117 -3.49 5.91 -10.21
CA SER A 117 -3.33 4.94 -9.13
C SER A 117 -4.58 4.07 -9.05
N VAL A 118 -4.40 2.75 -8.99
CA VAL A 118 -5.49 1.80 -8.80
C VAL A 118 -5.49 1.38 -7.33
N GLU A 119 -6.58 1.64 -6.60
CA GLU A 119 -6.77 1.04 -5.28
C GLU A 119 -7.09 -0.43 -5.44
N ILE A 120 -6.17 -1.27 -4.99
CA ILE A 120 -6.44 -2.69 -4.78
C ILE A 120 -7.00 -2.80 -3.37
N GLU A 121 -8.32 -3.00 -3.24
CA GLU A 121 -8.95 -3.23 -1.94
C GLU A 121 -8.35 -4.47 -1.29
N LYS A 122 -7.54 -4.31 -0.24
CA LYS A 122 -6.78 -5.42 0.35
C LYS A 122 -7.68 -6.50 0.98
N PHE A 123 -8.87 -6.12 1.43
CA PHE A 123 -9.79 -7.01 2.14
C PHE A 123 -10.29 -8.20 1.29
N PRO A 124 -10.89 -8.02 0.10
CA PRO A 124 -11.34 -9.15 -0.74
C PRO A 124 -10.20 -10.08 -1.15
N TYR A 125 -9.00 -9.58 -1.48
CA TYR A 125 -7.88 -10.45 -1.86
C TYR A 125 -7.38 -11.31 -0.70
N ALA A 126 -7.35 -10.77 0.53
CA ALA A 126 -7.00 -11.54 1.72
C ALA A 126 -8.01 -12.67 1.96
N VAL A 127 -9.30 -12.38 1.80
CA VAL A 127 -10.39 -13.34 1.95
C VAL A 127 -10.32 -14.44 0.88
N ILE A 128 -10.09 -14.06 -0.40
CA ILE A 128 -9.89 -15.03 -1.50
C ILE A 128 -8.71 -15.95 -1.22
N SER A 129 -7.61 -15.41 -0.70
CA SER A 129 -6.42 -16.19 -0.37
C SER A 129 -6.70 -17.22 0.72
N ILE A 130 -7.47 -16.86 1.75
CA ILE A 130 -7.88 -17.77 2.82
C ILE A 130 -8.81 -18.86 2.29
N PHE A 131 -9.82 -18.49 1.49
CA PHE A 131 -10.74 -19.46 0.89
C PHE A 131 -10.03 -20.46 -0.03
N LEU A 132 -9.03 -20.01 -0.78
CA LEU A 132 -8.23 -20.89 -1.64
C LEU A 132 -7.49 -21.95 -0.81
N VAL A 133 -6.87 -21.58 0.31
CA VAL A 133 -6.19 -22.54 1.21
C VAL A 133 -7.19 -23.53 1.82
N LEU A 134 -8.36 -23.05 2.27
CA LEU A 134 -9.39 -23.92 2.85
C LEU A 134 -9.97 -24.91 1.83
N ALA A 135 -10.12 -24.50 0.56
CA ALA A 135 -10.63 -25.37 -0.50
C ALA A 135 -9.70 -26.56 -0.79
N PHE A 136 -8.38 -26.37 -0.74
CA PHE A 136 -7.41 -27.44 -1.00
C PHE A 136 -7.11 -28.33 0.23
N THR A 137 -7.42 -27.85 1.43
CA THR A 137 -7.18 -28.60 2.68
C THR A 137 -7.82 -30.00 2.69
N PRO A 138 -9.12 -30.20 2.37
CA PRO A 138 -9.71 -31.54 2.40
C PRO A 138 -9.06 -32.51 1.40
N PHE A 139 -8.70 -32.03 0.21
CA PHE A 139 -8.02 -32.85 -0.80
C PHE A 139 -6.66 -33.35 -0.30
N VAL A 140 -5.88 -32.46 0.30
CA VAL A 140 -4.57 -32.82 0.88
C VAL A 140 -4.75 -33.81 2.04
N THR A 141 -5.73 -33.60 2.93
CA THR A 141 -5.98 -34.55 4.04
C THR A 141 -6.39 -35.93 3.53
N PHE A 142 -7.22 -36.02 2.49
CA PHE A 142 -7.63 -37.29 1.88
C PHE A 142 -6.43 -38.03 1.27
N LEU A 143 -5.59 -37.33 0.50
CA LEU A 143 -4.36 -37.92 -0.04
C LEU A 143 -3.43 -38.40 1.07
N ILE A 144 -3.22 -37.61 2.13
CA ILE A 144 -2.35 -37.98 3.25
C ILE A 144 -2.86 -39.25 3.93
N VAL A 145 -4.17 -39.36 4.20
CA VAL A 145 -4.74 -40.57 4.84
C VAL A 145 -4.57 -41.79 3.94
N ASN A 146 -4.83 -41.68 2.64
CA ASN A 146 -4.67 -42.81 1.72
C ASN A 146 -3.21 -43.25 1.60
N VAL A 147 -2.28 -42.30 1.49
CA VAL A 147 -0.83 -42.58 1.45
C VAL A 147 -0.37 -43.20 2.78
N ALA A 148 -0.87 -42.71 3.91
CA ALA A 148 -0.57 -43.28 5.22
C ALA A 148 -1.13 -44.71 5.37
N ALA A 149 -2.35 -44.97 4.90
CA ALA A 149 -2.96 -46.30 4.91
C ALA A 149 -2.23 -47.28 3.98
N GLU A 150 -1.76 -46.85 2.82
CA GLU A 150 -0.93 -47.65 1.92
C GLU A 150 0.41 -48.01 2.58
N LYS A 151 1.01 -47.03 3.27
CA LYS A 151 2.26 -47.20 4.00
C LYS A 151 2.11 -48.13 5.22
N GLU A 152 1.02 -48.03 5.97
CA GLU A 152 0.74 -48.90 7.12
C GLU A 152 0.60 -50.35 6.70
N ASN A 153 -0.13 -50.59 5.61
CA ASN A 153 -0.29 -51.92 5.02
C ASN A 153 0.96 -52.41 4.26
N ARG A 154 2.04 -51.62 4.22
CA ARG A 154 3.28 -51.88 3.48
C ARG A 154 3.00 -52.37 2.06
N LEU A 155 1.98 -51.80 1.39
CA LEU A 155 1.54 -52.30 0.09
C LEU A 155 2.65 -52.20 -0.96
N LYS A 156 3.51 -51.18 -0.85
CA LYS A 156 4.72 -51.06 -1.67
C LYS A 156 5.66 -52.27 -1.50
N ASP A 157 5.94 -52.69 -0.27
CA ASP A 157 6.81 -53.83 0.02
C ASP A 157 6.16 -55.15 -0.42
N ALA A 158 4.84 -55.29 -0.23
CA ALA A 158 4.07 -56.44 -0.71
C ALA A 158 4.08 -56.53 -2.25
N MET A 159 3.97 -55.40 -2.94
CA MET A 159 4.03 -55.31 -4.40
C MET A 159 5.41 -55.69 -4.94
N ILE A 160 6.48 -55.30 -4.24
CA ILE A 160 7.86 -55.72 -4.53
C ILE A 160 8.04 -57.22 -4.30
N MET A 161 7.48 -57.79 -3.22
CA MET A 161 7.52 -59.24 -2.95
C MET A 161 6.72 -60.06 -3.97
N MET A 162 5.64 -59.50 -4.55
CA MET A 162 4.89 -60.09 -5.67
C MET A 162 5.61 -59.96 -7.02
N GLY A 163 6.82 -59.39 -7.04
CA GLY A 163 7.67 -59.26 -8.23
C GLY A 163 7.48 -57.98 -9.03
N LEU A 164 6.71 -57.02 -8.53
CA LEU A 164 6.60 -55.70 -9.15
C LEU A 164 7.75 -54.81 -8.67
N TYR A 165 8.73 -54.61 -9.54
CA TYR A 165 9.86 -53.71 -9.30
C TYR A 165 9.43 -52.24 -9.42
N ASP A 166 10.15 -51.32 -8.77
CA ASP A 166 9.90 -49.86 -8.86
C ASP A 166 9.84 -49.37 -10.34
N SER A 167 10.56 -50.03 -11.25
CA SER A 167 10.50 -49.75 -12.69
C SER A 167 9.12 -49.99 -13.33
N ALA A 168 8.33 -50.93 -12.83
CA ALA A 168 6.97 -51.19 -13.32
C ALA A 168 5.98 -50.10 -12.89
N PHE A 169 6.18 -49.53 -11.69
CA PHE A 169 5.42 -48.37 -11.21
C PHE A 169 5.67 -47.14 -12.11
N TRP A 170 6.94 -46.83 -12.39
CA TRP A 170 7.32 -45.75 -13.30
C TRP A 170 6.79 -45.95 -14.73
N ARG A 171 6.80 -47.19 -15.22
CA ARG A 171 6.18 -47.55 -16.51
C ARG A 171 4.67 -47.36 -16.51
N ALA A 172 3.97 -47.66 -15.41
CA ALA A 172 2.53 -47.46 -15.31
C ALA A 172 2.16 -45.97 -15.33
N ILE A 173 2.92 -45.13 -14.61
CA ILE A 173 2.79 -43.67 -14.67
C ILE A 173 2.99 -43.18 -16.11
N ARG A 174 4.08 -43.60 -16.75
CA ARG A 174 4.35 -43.24 -18.16
C ARG A 174 3.24 -43.68 -19.10
N ALA A 175 2.71 -44.89 -18.93
CA ALA A 175 1.62 -45.43 -19.75
C ALA A 175 0.31 -44.65 -19.55
N ALA A 176 0.01 -44.23 -18.32
CA ALA A 176 -1.17 -43.42 -18.03
C ALA A 176 -1.13 -42.07 -18.75
N PHE A 177 0.04 -41.41 -18.79
CA PHE A 177 0.20 -40.13 -19.50
C PHE A 177 0.32 -40.27 -21.02
N LYS A 178 0.75 -41.43 -21.54
CA LYS A 178 0.94 -41.67 -22.99
C LYS A 178 -0.34 -41.50 -23.82
N ASN A 179 -1.53 -41.70 -23.22
CA ASN A 179 -2.82 -41.61 -23.92
C ASN A 179 -3.47 -40.22 -23.84
N HIS A 180 -2.91 -39.28 -23.08
CA HIS A 180 -3.44 -37.92 -22.98
C HIS A 180 -2.64 -36.97 -23.88
N GLN A 181 -3.32 -36.07 -24.61
CA GLN A 181 -2.67 -35.03 -25.44
C GLN A 181 -2.07 -33.88 -24.60
N GLY A 182 -1.54 -34.17 -23.41
CA GLY A 182 -1.01 -33.19 -22.46
C GLY A 182 0.43 -33.54 -22.05
N GLY A 183 1.26 -32.52 -21.85
CA GLY A 183 2.60 -32.68 -21.27
C GLY A 183 2.56 -32.53 -19.75
N ALA A 184 3.28 -33.39 -19.02
CA ALA A 184 3.48 -33.28 -17.58
C ALA A 184 4.93 -32.86 -17.31
N ILE A 185 5.13 -31.94 -16.35
CA ILE A 185 6.46 -31.56 -15.85
C ILE A 185 6.59 -32.14 -14.45
N LEU A 186 7.63 -32.95 -14.24
CA LEU A 186 7.98 -33.52 -12.96
C LEU A 186 9.29 -32.91 -12.47
N THR A 187 9.34 -32.48 -11.21
CA THR A 187 10.56 -32.08 -10.54
C THR A 187 10.92 -33.13 -9.49
N THR A 188 12.02 -33.85 -9.70
CA THR A 188 12.59 -34.83 -8.74
C THR A 188 14.08 -34.57 -8.58
N HIS A 189 14.63 -34.94 -7.42
CA HIS A 189 16.07 -34.94 -7.14
C HIS A 189 16.75 -36.29 -7.41
N TYR A 190 15.98 -37.32 -7.81
CA TYR A 190 16.50 -38.65 -8.13
C TYR A 190 16.56 -38.88 -9.64
N MET A 191 17.78 -38.98 -10.18
CA MET A 191 18.00 -39.14 -11.62
C MET A 191 17.39 -40.44 -12.18
N GLU A 192 17.47 -41.53 -11.41
CA GLU A 192 16.92 -42.84 -11.82
C GLU A 192 15.40 -42.80 -12.05
N GLU A 193 14.66 -42.02 -11.25
CA GLU A 193 13.22 -41.84 -11.39
C GLU A 193 12.88 -41.03 -12.65
N ALA A 194 13.65 -39.97 -12.91
CA ALA A 194 13.49 -39.12 -14.08
C ALA A 194 13.77 -39.87 -15.38
N GLU A 195 14.83 -40.69 -15.42
CA GLU A 195 15.17 -41.53 -16.57
C GLU A 195 14.14 -42.63 -16.83
N ALA A 196 13.50 -43.16 -15.79
CA ALA A 196 12.49 -44.22 -15.93
C ALA A 196 11.15 -43.72 -16.52
N VAL A 197 10.77 -42.46 -16.24
CA VAL A 197 9.45 -41.90 -16.57
C VAL A 197 9.47 -40.95 -17.76
N CYS A 198 10.48 -40.08 -17.86
CA CYS A 198 10.46 -38.93 -18.76
C CYS A 198 11.06 -39.23 -20.13
N ASP A 199 10.44 -38.71 -21.20
CA ASP A 199 11.02 -38.77 -22.57
C ASP A 199 12.14 -37.72 -22.78
N ARG A 200 12.13 -36.65 -21.96
CA ARG A 200 13.13 -35.57 -21.96
C ARG A 200 13.47 -35.21 -20.52
N VAL A 201 14.77 -35.13 -20.23
CA VAL A 201 15.30 -34.72 -18.93
C VAL A 201 16.04 -33.39 -19.10
N ALA A 202 15.81 -32.46 -18.18
CA ALA A 202 16.51 -31.18 -18.12
C ALA A 202 16.98 -30.93 -16.69
N ILE A 203 18.17 -30.35 -16.51
CA ILE A 203 18.78 -30.18 -15.20
C ILE A 203 18.78 -28.69 -14.82
N LEU A 204 18.13 -28.34 -13.71
CA LEU A 204 18.11 -26.97 -13.19
C LEU A 204 19.24 -26.76 -12.17
N VAL A 205 20.20 -25.89 -12.46
CA VAL A 205 21.30 -25.53 -11.54
C VAL A 205 21.37 -24.00 -11.40
N SER A 206 21.33 -23.49 -10.17
CA SER A 206 21.40 -22.05 -9.87
C SER A 206 20.42 -21.20 -10.68
N GLY A 207 19.20 -21.70 -10.91
CA GLY A 207 18.15 -21.01 -11.66
C GLY A 207 18.27 -21.08 -13.19
N GLN A 208 19.25 -21.82 -13.74
CA GLN A 208 19.42 -22.03 -15.17
C GLN A 208 19.17 -23.49 -15.58
N LEU A 209 18.33 -23.68 -16.61
CA LEU A 209 18.01 -24.98 -17.18
C LEU A 209 19.11 -25.39 -18.18
N ARG A 210 19.67 -26.59 -18.01
CA ARG A 210 20.71 -27.19 -18.86
C ARG A 210 20.21 -28.47 -19.52
#